data_AF-A0A674ADA8-F1
#
_entry.id   AF-A0A674ADA8-F1
#
_cell.length_a   1.000
_cell.length_b   1.000
_cell.length_c   1.000
_cell.angle_alpha   90.00
_cell.angle_beta   90.00
_cell.angle_gamma   90.00
#
_symmetry.space_group_name_H-M   'P 1'
#
loop_
_entity.id
_entity.type
_entity.pdbx_description
1 polymer ?
#
loop_
_entity_poly.entity_id
_entity_poly.type
_entity_poly.pdbx_seq_one_letter_code
_entity_poly.pdbx_strand_id
1 'polypeptide(L)'
;MADGWSTDTGEAVYRSRDAVKNLKVKIHIQRFTSTAALSQHLQQQVLTQQERGGIELDTLNSQAQSVSCVCVCVCVCAQYEVDLFQSEAVCQTPLERQYHTEIMALERTRGRRNRRIFTYTDFDRFTNWEGDSQSMVTQVKSNPTFLAHRMANVRHRRQDRRPVDSTFPKSRLITWEPSEDFVKTSHVVNTPVQTMHIMGDMGPLGKLGQKEKECLLCTIRADGNGVITIKPDFNKGKEPYRVETEGEKREVWRLTLENVSEGIRPEEKEREQRMYKDLYVRHKDYLNSLVGQDFEMPPPGILRLLVNGEIDSAKGFEYDNLYVHFFLELPHNWSTLPFHSLSGVTQTCRTKTIGKDDVAFFSYPFSFEAFFRREDETEESLPQWPVLYFKVLSLDFWQRYRNEGYGYLVIPSTRGKHTITCHTWRPLQTGTVSELRRFFIGGSPELEDYSYVRVPGTFKGERLSRFGFRTQTTGSVTFNLHCIQHARAFVDASTLKKRRQSVLDQLGGFSQQGSVYNVLEAFQRARRRMQEARESLPRDLINTTAQQNSESNA
;
A
#
# COMPACT_ATOMS: atom_id res chain seq x y z
N MET A 1 8.97 53.42 6.14
CA MET A 1 9.71 52.51 7.04
C MET A 1 9.11 51.10 6.94
N ALA A 2 9.13 50.51 5.75
CA ALA A 2 8.48 49.23 5.48
C ALA A 2 9.35 48.37 4.54
N ASP A 3 10.66 48.28 4.81
CA ASP A 3 11.56 47.47 3.99
C ASP A 3 12.51 46.73 4.94
N GLY A 4 12.52 45.39 4.90
CA GLY A 4 13.49 44.58 5.66
C GLY A 4 12.99 43.36 6.44
N TRP A 5 11.74 42.91 6.29
CA TRP A 5 11.22 41.75 7.03
C TRP A 5 10.73 40.64 6.09
N SER A 6 11.14 39.41 6.36
CA SER A 6 10.60 38.24 5.66
C SER A 6 9.18 37.95 6.14
N THR A 7 8.23 37.87 5.21
CA THR A 7 6.88 37.37 5.46
C THR A 7 6.96 35.89 5.82
N ASP A 8 6.29 35.45 6.89
CA ASP A 8 6.22 34.02 7.27
C ASP A 8 5.66 33.21 6.09
N THR A 9 6.53 32.47 5.40
CA THR A 9 6.16 31.69 4.20
C THR A 9 5.50 30.34 4.53
N GLY A 10 5.19 30.08 5.80
CA GLY A 10 4.54 28.84 6.23
C GLY A 10 5.51 27.71 6.54
N GLU A 11 5.03 26.47 6.45
CA GLU A 11 5.75 25.26 6.85
C GLU A 11 6.70 24.77 5.75
N ALA A 12 7.95 24.47 6.10
CA ALA A 12 8.92 23.88 5.19
C ALA A 12 9.16 22.40 5.52
N VAL A 13 9.17 21.56 4.49
CA VAL A 13 9.33 20.11 4.62
C VAL A 13 10.70 19.67 4.10
N TYR A 14 11.46 19.03 4.97
CA TYR A 14 12.77 18.49 4.73
C TYR A 14 12.73 16.96 4.77
N ARG A 15 13.59 16.30 4.01
CA ARG A 15 13.80 14.85 4.12
C ARG A 15 15.23 14.59 4.52
N SER A 16 15.41 13.90 5.64
CA SER A 16 16.70 13.43 6.11
C SER A 16 16.62 11.96 6.46
N ARG A 17 17.67 11.22 6.11
CA ARG A 17 17.85 9.83 6.55
C ARG A 17 18.72 9.74 7.80
N ASP A 18 19.25 10.87 8.24
CA ASP A 18 20.08 10.96 9.43
C ASP A 18 19.21 10.90 10.68
N ALA A 19 19.79 10.41 11.78
CA ALA A 19 19.14 10.46 13.07
C ALA A 19 18.81 11.91 13.44
N VAL A 20 17.59 12.16 13.93
CA VAL A 20 17.12 13.50 14.36
C VAL A 20 18.05 14.15 15.39
N LYS A 21 18.82 13.35 16.14
CA LYS A 21 19.86 13.82 17.08
C LYS A 21 20.97 14.64 16.44
N ASN A 22 21.22 14.45 15.14
CA ASN A 22 22.28 15.15 14.41
C ASN A 22 21.84 16.53 13.91
N LEU A 23 20.53 16.84 13.98
CA LEU A 23 20.01 18.14 13.60
C LEU A 23 20.45 19.20 14.63
N LYS A 24 21.19 20.21 14.16
CA LYS A 24 21.61 21.36 14.97
C LYS A 24 21.02 22.63 14.38
N VAL A 25 20.21 23.35 15.15
CA VAL A 25 19.58 24.59 14.70
C VAL A 25 20.11 25.76 15.53
N LYS A 26 20.60 26.79 14.85
CA LYS A 26 21.06 28.03 15.48
C LYS A 26 19.99 29.09 15.35
N ILE A 27 19.63 29.67 16.50
CA ILE A 27 18.60 30.70 16.62
C ILE A 27 19.24 31.97 17.14
N HIS A 28 19.05 33.05 16.39
CA HIS A 28 19.48 34.39 16.80
C HIS A 28 18.27 35.27 17.03
N ILE A 29 18.22 35.89 18.21
CA ILE A 29 17.15 36.81 18.59
C ILE A 29 17.78 38.14 19.01
N GLN A 30 17.33 39.22 18.40
CA GLN A 30 17.79 40.57 18.70
C GLN A 30 16.61 41.49 18.97
N ARG A 31 16.68 42.25 20.07
CA ARG A 31 15.64 43.24 20.40
C ARG A 31 15.82 44.48 19.52
N PHE A 32 14.75 44.89 18.85
CA PHE A 32 14.71 46.07 17.99
C PHE A 32 13.85 47.15 18.67
N THR A 33 14.50 48.19 19.16
CA THR A 33 13.84 49.39 19.72
C THR A 33 14.00 50.56 18.74
N SER A 34 13.05 51.48 18.70
CA SER A 34 13.09 52.66 17.82
C SER A 34 14.34 53.53 18.06
N THR A 35 14.90 53.51 19.27
CA THR A 35 16.19 54.13 19.62
C THR A 35 17.40 53.42 18.99
N ALA A 36 17.36 52.08 18.86
CA ALA A 36 18.41 51.30 18.21
C ALA A 36 18.43 51.47 16.67
N ALA A 37 17.26 51.75 16.07
CA ALA A 37 17.16 52.10 14.65
C ALA A 37 17.80 53.48 14.38
N LEU A 38 17.55 54.46 15.26
CA LEU A 38 18.16 55.78 15.18
C LEU A 38 19.68 55.71 15.41
N SER A 39 20.17 54.91 16.35
CA SER A 39 21.61 54.75 16.59
C SER A 39 22.33 54.05 15.44
N GLN A 40 21.73 53.02 14.82
CA GLN A 40 22.30 52.35 13.64
C GLN A 40 22.28 53.25 12.41
N HIS A 41 21.22 54.05 12.23
CA HIS A 41 21.14 55.01 11.12
C HIS A 41 22.13 56.17 11.32
N LEU A 42 22.31 56.66 12.56
CA LEU A 42 23.33 57.63 12.94
C LEU A 42 24.74 57.07 12.79
N GLN A 43 25.00 55.81 13.15
CA GLN A 43 26.31 55.17 12.92
C GLN A 43 26.62 54.99 11.43
N GLN A 44 25.63 54.63 10.59
CA GLN A 44 25.80 54.61 9.13
C GLN A 44 26.03 56.01 8.54
N GLN A 45 25.39 57.05 9.08
CA GLN A 45 25.62 58.44 8.68
C GLN A 45 26.99 58.96 9.14
N VAL A 46 27.46 58.58 10.32
CA VAL A 46 28.80 58.95 10.84
C VAL A 46 29.91 58.21 10.09
N LEU A 47 29.71 56.95 9.70
CA LEU A 47 30.64 56.20 8.83
C LEU A 47 30.71 56.73 7.40
N THR A 48 29.70 57.48 6.94
CA THR A 48 29.69 58.10 5.61
C THR A 48 30.16 59.57 5.62
N GLN A 49 30.30 60.20 6.79
CA GLN A 49 30.71 61.61 6.92
C GLN A 49 32.01 61.81 7.72
N GLN A 50 33.03 60.98 7.48
CA GLN A 50 34.33 61.14 8.14
C GLN A 50 35.24 62.17 7.42
N GLU A 51 34.79 63.43 7.29
CA GLU A 51 35.65 64.60 7.04
C GLU A 51 35.00 65.88 7.61
N ARG A 52 35.16 66.14 8.91
CA ARG A 52 35.44 67.44 9.55
C ARG A 52 35.21 67.35 11.06
N GLY A 53 36.19 67.82 11.82
CA GLY A 53 36.34 67.53 13.24
C GLY A 53 35.38 68.24 14.19
N GLY A 54 35.32 67.68 15.40
CA GLY A 54 35.00 68.41 16.63
C GLY A 54 33.78 67.91 17.41
N ILE A 55 34.10 67.37 18.59
CA ILE A 55 33.29 67.20 19.83
C ILE A 55 32.74 65.78 20.06
N GLU A 56 33.45 65.06 20.92
CA GLU A 56 32.98 63.86 21.62
C GLU A 56 31.79 64.24 22.51
N LEU A 57 30.59 63.75 22.14
CA LEU A 57 29.53 63.51 23.12
C LEU A 57 29.61 62.04 23.50
N ASP A 58 29.70 61.78 24.80
CA ASP A 58 29.68 60.45 25.40
C ASP A 58 28.57 59.61 24.75
N THR A 59 29.02 58.53 24.13
CA THR A 59 28.16 57.57 23.46
C THR A 59 27.15 57.02 24.47
N LEU A 60 25.88 57.36 24.28
CA LEU A 60 24.76 56.59 24.85
C LEU A 60 24.84 55.18 24.23
N ASN A 61 25.70 54.34 24.79
CA ASN A 61 25.76 52.91 24.55
C ASN A 61 24.47 52.29 25.08
N SER A 62 23.37 52.44 24.34
CA SER A 62 22.25 51.52 24.48
C SER A 62 22.75 50.17 23.98
N GLN A 63 23.12 49.28 24.90
CA GLN A 63 23.48 47.89 24.61
C GLN A 63 22.42 47.30 23.66
N ALA A 64 22.74 47.21 22.37
CA ALA A 64 21.95 46.46 21.41
C ALA A 64 22.14 44.98 21.76
N GLN A 65 21.21 44.45 22.55
CA GLN A 65 21.29 43.10 23.09
C GLN A 65 20.99 42.08 21.99
N SER A 66 22.05 41.44 21.49
CA SER A 66 21.98 40.28 20.61
C SER A 66 22.16 39.00 21.44
N VAL A 67 21.17 38.09 21.41
CA VAL A 67 21.28 36.79 22.07
C VAL A 67 21.28 35.72 20.98
N SER A 68 22.40 35.01 20.85
CA SER A 68 22.52 33.83 19.98
C SER A 68 22.53 32.56 20.81
N CYS A 69 21.70 31.60 20.46
CA CYS A 69 21.73 30.26 21.04
C CYS A 69 21.80 29.20 19.94
N VAL A 70 22.71 28.24 20.10
CA VAL A 70 22.72 27.02 19.29
C VAL A 70 21.90 26.00 20.05
N CYS A 71 20.74 25.65 19.52
CA CYS A 71 19.88 24.61 20.05
C CYS A 71 20.30 23.29 19.37
N VAL A 72 21.00 22.46 20.13
CA VAL A 72 21.05 21.02 19.87
C VAL A 72 19.77 20.45 20.45
N CYS A 73 19.16 19.43 19.83
CA CYS A 73 17.94 18.73 20.27
C CYS A 73 18.07 18.19 21.73
N VAL A 74 18.02 19.09 22.70
CA VAL A 74 18.16 18.90 24.14
C VAL A 74 17.08 19.77 24.74
N CYS A 75 16.21 19.16 25.55
CA CYS A 75 15.19 19.91 26.29
C CYS A 75 15.90 20.93 27.17
N VAL A 76 15.58 22.20 26.99
CA VAL A 76 16.06 23.25 27.87
C VAL A 76 14.88 23.91 28.53
N CYS A 77 14.81 23.83 29.86
CA CYS A 77 13.68 24.31 30.65
C CYS A 77 13.57 25.84 30.63
N ALA A 78 12.34 26.35 30.70
CA ALA A 78 12.05 27.77 30.88
C ALA A 78 12.50 28.27 32.27
N GLN A 79 12.71 29.57 32.46
CA GLN A 79 13.01 30.11 33.79
C GLN A 79 11.86 29.84 34.79
N TYR A 80 10.60 29.91 34.32
CA TYR A 80 9.44 29.49 35.10
C TYR A 80 9.51 28.01 35.54
N GLU A 81 9.97 27.12 34.65
CA GLU A 81 10.10 25.70 34.97
C GLU A 81 11.27 25.41 35.90
N VAL A 82 12.36 26.16 35.77
CA VAL A 82 13.48 26.09 36.72
C VAL A 82 12.97 26.42 38.12
N ASP A 83 12.22 27.52 38.26
CA ASP A 83 11.67 27.95 39.56
C ASP A 83 10.62 26.94 40.08
N LEU A 84 9.82 26.32 39.19
CA LEU A 84 8.80 25.34 39.55
C LEU A 84 9.41 23.98 39.98
N PHE A 85 10.36 23.46 39.21
CA PHE A 85 10.98 22.15 39.43
C PHE A 85 12.18 22.19 40.36
N GLN A 86 12.56 23.35 40.90
CA GLN A 86 13.45 23.43 42.07
C GLN A 86 12.87 22.71 43.29
N SER A 87 11.53 22.70 43.42
CA SER A 87 10.84 22.08 44.56
C SER A 87 10.50 20.62 44.27
N GLU A 88 11.13 19.68 44.99
CA GLU A 88 10.88 18.23 44.82
C GLU A 88 9.41 17.83 45.04
N ALA A 89 8.69 18.55 45.90
CA ALA A 89 7.28 18.31 46.20
C ALA A 89 6.33 18.49 45.00
N VAL A 90 6.74 19.21 43.96
CA VAL A 90 5.94 19.48 42.75
C VAL A 90 6.12 18.37 41.70
N CYS A 91 7.21 17.60 41.78
CA CYS A 91 7.59 16.60 40.79
C CYS A 91 6.81 15.29 40.97
N GLN A 92 5.70 15.13 40.24
CA GLN A 92 4.83 13.96 40.32
C GLN A 92 5.21 12.86 39.32
N THR A 93 5.76 13.23 38.16
CA THR A 93 6.09 12.28 37.09
C THR A 93 7.58 11.95 37.01
N PRO A 94 7.97 10.79 36.44
CA PRO A 94 9.38 10.43 36.27
C PRO A 94 10.18 11.44 35.43
N LEU A 95 9.55 12.05 34.43
CA LEU A 95 10.17 13.09 33.59
C LEU A 95 10.41 14.38 34.38
N GLU A 96 9.45 14.83 35.19
CA GLU A 96 9.60 16.00 36.06
C GLU A 96 10.73 15.78 37.10
N ARG A 97 10.90 14.55 37.61
CA ARG A 97 12.05 14.20 38.46
C ARG A 97 13.38 14.25 37.71
N GLN A 98 13.40 13.84 36.45
CA GLN A 98 14.59 13.95 35.61
C GLN A 98 14.96 15.44 35.42
N TYR A 99 13.99 16.30 35.11
CA TYR A 99 14.21 17.74 35.01
C TYR A 99 14.74 18.33 36.32
N HIS A 100 14.18 17.95 37.48
CA HIS A 100 14.72 18.36 38.79
C HIS A 100 16.19 17.99 38.95
N THR A 101 16.58 16.74 38.61
CA THR A 101 17.98 16.32 38.71
C THR A 101 18.91 17.08 37.77
N GLU A 102 18.46 17.39 36.55
CA GLU A 102 19.22 18.16 35.56
C GLU A 102 19.38 19.64 35.99
N ILE A 103 18.33 20.25 36.54
CA ILE A 103 18.35 21.62 37.07
C ILE A 103 19.33 21.72 38.25
N MET A 104 19.25 20.80 39.21
CA MET A 104 20.17 20.75 40.36
C MET A 104 21.63 20.54 39.95
N ALA A 105 21.88 19.78 38.88
CA ALA A 105 23.22 19.60 38.32
C ALA A 105 23.74 20.88 37.63
N LEU A 106 22.87 21.64 36.95
CA LEU A 106 23.20 22.90 36.28
C LEU A 106 23.51 24.03 37.27
N GLU A 107 22.82 24.08 38.41
CA GLU A 107 23.12 25.05 39.47
C GLU A 107 24.53 24.85 40.05
N ARG A 108 24.98 23.58 40.18
CA ARG A 108 26.33 23.25 40.66
C ARG A 108 27.44 23.65 39.69
N THR A 109 27.16 23.80 38.39
CA THR A 109 28.18 23.97 37.33
C THR A 109 28.29 25.40 36.76
N ARG A 110 27.96 26.43 37.56
CA ARG A 110 27.92 27.87 37.19
C ARG A 110 26.76 28.29 36.27
N GLY A 111 25.62 27.61 36.35
CA GLY A 111 24.36 28.07 35.76
C GLY A 111 24.39 28.27 34.23
N ARG A 112 23.23 28.61 33.67
CA ARG A 112 23.03 28.69 32.22
C ARG A 112 23.52 30.02 31.63
N ARG A 113 24.30 29.98 30.54
CA ARG A 113 24.73 31.17 29.78
C ARG A 113 23.59 31.94 29.11
N ASN A 114 22.53 31.24 28.67
CA ASN A 114 21.37 31.82 27.99
C ASN A 114 20.08 31.50 28.77
N ARG A 115 19.41 32.47 29.39
CA ARG A 115 18.17 32.25 30.16
C ARG A 115 16.87 32.52 29.38
N ARG A 116 16.97 32.99 28.13
CA ARG A 116 15.81 33.48 27.35
C ARG A 116 15.19 32.45 26.40
N ILE A 117 15.96 31.53 25.83
CA ILE A 117 15.45 30.55 24.85
C ILE A 117 15.25 29.22 25.57
N PHE A 118 14.15 28.54 25.34
CA PHE A 118 13.83 27.24 25.95
C PHE A 118 12.99 26.40 25.00
N THR A 119 12.75 25.13 25.32
CA THR A 119 12.09 24.19 24.40
C THR A 119 11.03 23.37 25.13
N TYR A 120 9.90 23.15 24.46
CA TYR A 120 8.88 22.18 24.86
C TYR A 120 8.80 21.03 23.88
N THR A 121 8.54 19.84 24.40
CA THR A 121 8.30 18.61 23.62
C THR A 121 6.88 18.11 23.82
N ASP A 122 6.43 17.14 23.02
CA ASP A 122 5.12 16.49 23.16
C ASP A 122 4.86 15.91 24.57
N PHE A 123 5.91 15.65 25.35
CA PHE A 123 5.80 15.11 26.70
C PHE A 123 5.60 16.19 27.78
N ASP A 124 5.82 17.46 27.43
CA ASP A 124 5.70 18.61 28.32
C ASP A 124 4.27 19.16 28.34
N ARG A 125 3.89 19.88 29.40
CA ARG A 125 2.53 20.45 29.55
C ARG A 125 2.39 21.77 28.76
N PHE A 126 2.75 21.75 27.48
CA PHE A 126 2.68 22.92 26.60
C PHE A 126 1.66 22.71 25.48
N THR A 127 0.84 23.72 25.24
CA THR A 127 -0.19 23.74 24.20
C THR A 127 -0.09 25.06 23.44
N ASN A 128 0.11 24.98 22.12
CA ASN A 128 0.33 26.16 21.28
C ASN A 128 -1.01 26.80 20.86
N TRP A 129 -1.49 27.76 21.66
CA TRP A 129 -2.79 28.41 21.45
C TRP A 129 -2.85 29.34 20.22
N GLU A 130 -1.72 29.93 19.80
CA GLU A 130 -1.65 30.83 18.64
C GLU A 130 -1.77 30.08 17.30
N GLY A 131 -1.37 28.80 17.27
CA GLY A 131 -1.58 27.93 16.12
C GLY A 131 -3.03 27.47 15.97
N ASP A 132 -3.69 27.14 17.09
CA ASP A 132 -5.07 26.63 17.16
C ASP A 132 -6.14 27.67 16.76
N SER A 133 -5.79 28.95 16.77
CA SER A 133 -6.70 30.07 16.56
C SER A 133 -6.57 30.74 15.18
N GLN A 134 -6.17 30.00 14.14
CA GLN A 134 -6.30 30.47 12.76
C GLN A 134 -7.77 30.42 12.31
N SER A 135 -8.52 31.46 12.65
CA SER A 135 -9.84 31.75 12.08
C SER A 135 -9.74 31.90 10.56
N MET A 136 -10.53 31.15 9.80
CA MET A 136 -10.71 31.35 8.35
C MET A 136 -11.51 32.64 8.02
N VAL A 137 -11.98 33.36 9.04
CA VAL A 137 -12.72 34.62 8.93
C VAL A 137 -11.83 35.76 9.41
N THR A 138 -11.75 36.82 8.61
CA THR A 138 -10.75 37.88 8.65
C THR A 138 -10.73 38.76 9.91
N GLN A 139 -11.54 38.54 10.95
CA GLN A 139 -11.77 39.60 11.94
C GLN A 139 -11.91 39.26 13.43
N VAL A 140 -11.74 38.03 13.90
CA VAL A 140 -11.74 37.81 15.37
C VAL A 140 -10.70 36.78 15.78
N LYS A 141 -9.68 37.23 16.54
CA LYS A 141 -8.87 36.34 17.38
C LYS A 141 -9.82 35.72 18.39
N SER A 142 -10.32 34.51 18.10
CA SER A 142 -11.22 33.81 19.02
C SER A 142 -10.40 33.20 20.13
N ASN A 143 -10.62 33.64 21.37
CA ASN A 143 -10.03 32.98 22.53
C ASN A 143 -10.53 31.52 22.60
N PRO A 144 -9.66 30.55 22.87
CA PRO A 144 -10.05 29.15 22.98
C PRO A 144 -11.12 28.97 24.06
N THR A 145 -12.05 28.04 23.82
CA THR A 145 -13.12 27.75 24.78
C THR A 145 -12.56 27.09 26.05
N PHE A 146 -13.26 27.25 27.17
CA PHE A 146 -12.89 26.59 28.44
C PHE A 146 -12.72 25.07 28.30
N LEU A 147 -13.53 24.43 27.45
CA LEU A 147 -13.39 23.00 27.15
C LEU A 147 -12.12 22.70 26.35
N ALA A 148 -11.77 23.52 25.36
CA ALA A 148 -10.50 23.40 24.64
C ALA A 148 -9.31 23.50 25.61
N HIS A 149 -9.35 24.44 26.57
CA HIS A 149 -8.33 24.56 27.62
C HIS A 149 -8.15 23.31 28.48
N ARG A 150 -9.25 22.63 28.84
CA ARG A 150 -9.17 21.37 29.60
C ARG A 150 -8.74 20.20 28.75
N MET A 151 -9.21 20.11 27.51
CA MET A 151 -8.92 19.00 26.60
C MET A 151 -7.48 19.01 26.09
N ALA A 152 -6.86 20.18 25.91
CA ALA A 152 -5.48 20.26 25.44
C ALA A 152 -4.45 19.68 26.43
N ASN A 153 -4.81 19.63 27.73
CA ASN A 153 -4.00 19.03 28.78
C ASN A 153 -4.33 17.55 29.06
N VAL A 154 -5.36 17.00 28.40
CA VAL A 154 -5.70 15.57 28.51
C VAL A 154 -4.67 14.79 27.71
N ARG A 155 -3.68 14.24 28.41
CA ARG A 155 -2.66 13.36 27.82
C ARG A 155 -3.33 12.29 26.98
N HIS A 156 -2.86 12.13 25.73
CA HIS A 156 -3.11 10.94 24.93
C HIS A 156 -2.43 9.74 25.61
N ARG A 157 -3.08 9.20 26.64
CA ARG A 157 -2.69 7.97 27.33
C ARG A 157 -2.58 6.91 26.25
N ARG A 158 -1.41 6.25 26.15
CA ARG A 158 -1.08 5.15 25.22
C ARG A 158 -2.29 4.28 24.91
N GLN A 159 -3.05 4.68 23.91
CA GLN A 159 -4.09 3.91 23.26
C GLN A 159 -3.67 3.95 21.80
N ASP A 160 -3.61 2.76 21.20
CA ASP A 160 -3.05 2.51 19.89
C ASP A 160 -3.17 3.66 18.89
N ARG A 161 -1.99 4.07 18.40
CA ARG A 161 -1.74 4.45 17.01
C ARG A 161 -2.87 5.25 16.35
N ARG A 162 -3.13 6.47 16.83
CA ARG A 162 -3.77 7.54 16.04
C ARG A 162 -3.20 8.94 16.34
N PRO A 163 -2.06 9.34 15.77
CA PRO A 163 -1.82 10.75 15.49
C PRO A 163 -2.80 11.23 14.40
N VAL A 164 -3.86 11.92 14.82
CA VAL A 164 -4.48 12.89 13.92
C VAL A 164 -3.42 13.96 13.69
N ASP A 165 -2.92 14.05 12.46
CA ASP A 165 -2.07 15.17 12.05
C ASP A 165 -2.65 16.47 12.62
N SER A 166 -1.84 17.21 13.36
CA SER A 166 -2.09 18.61 13.70
C SER A 166 -1.94 19.53 12.47
N THR A 167 -2.21 19.00 11.28
CA THR A 167 -2.73 19.81 10.20
C THR A 167 -4.17 20.11 10.60
N PHE A 168 -4.35 21.28 11.21
CA PHE A 168 -5.64 21.85 11.59
C PHE A 168 -6.72 21.44 10.59
N PRO A 169 -7.90 20.97 11.04
CA PRO A 169 -8.97 20.67 10.14
C PRO A 169 -9.37 21.99 9.49
N LYS A 170 -8.87 22.26 8.27
CA LYS A 170 -9.67 22.91 7.24
C LYS A 170 -10.98 22.15 7.31
N SER A 171 -11.99 22.79 7.91
CA SER A 171 -13.34 22.27 8.16
C SER A 171 -13.61 21.08 7.26
N ARG A 172 -13.47 19.86 7.79
CA ARG A 172 -13.71 18.64 7.00
C ARG A 172 -15.19 18.67 6.68
N LEU A 173 -15.51 19.23 5.52
CA LEU A 173 -16.83 19.22 4.93
C LEU A 173 -17.21 17.74 4.88
N ILE A 174 -18.23 17.35 5.64
CA ILE A 174 -18.71 15.97 5.64
C ILE A 174 -19.32 15.75 4.25
N THR A 175 -18.53 15.16 3.36
CA THR A 175 -19.02 14.70 2.07
C THR A 175 -19.89 13.47 2.37
N TRP A 176 -21.21 13.66 2.39
CA TRP A 176 -22.18 12.60 2.68
C TRP A 176 -22.03 11.39 1.73
N GLU A 177 -21.53 11.63 0.51
CA GLU A 177 -21.18 10.61 -0.47
C GLU A 177 -19.76 10.85 -1.02
N PRO A 178 -18.71 10.26 -0.43
CA PRO A 178 -17.34 10.42 -0.92
C PRO A 178 -17.12 9.65 -2.23
N SER A 179 -16.40 10.24 -3.18
CA SER A 179 -15.99 9.55 -4.41
C SER A 179 -14.98 8.44 -4.15
N GLU A 180 -14.89 7.43 -5.03
CA GLU A 180 -13.91 6.34 -4.88
C GLU A 180 -12.46 6.87 -4.81
N ASP A 181 -12.15 7.92 -5.56
CA ASP A 181 -10.83 8.55 -5.55
C ASP A 181 -10.54 9.25 -4.22
N PHE A 182 -11.57 9.87 -3.60
CA PHE A 182 -11.46 10.44 -2.27
C PHE A 182 -11.22 9.34 -1.22
N VAL A 183 -11.91 8.20 -1.32
CA VAL A 183 -11.72 7.06 -0.41
C VAL A 183 -10.31 6.46 -0.54
N LYS A 184 -9.79 6.32 -1.77
CA LYS A 184 -8.44 5.79 -2.03
C LYS A 184 -7.31 6.74 -1.61
N THR A 185 -7.56 8.05 -1.63
CA THR A 185 -6.55 9.06 -1.24
C THR A 185 -6.59 9.43 0.24
N SER A 186 -7.70 9.18 0.93
CA SER A 186 -7.91 9.50 2.35
C SER A 186 -7.50 8.38 3.31
N HIS A 187 -6.48 7.58 2.96
CA HIS A 187 -5.85 6.70 3.92
C HIS A 187 -5.02 7.53 4.91
N VAL A 188 -5.50 7.64 6.15
CA VAL A 188 -4.75 8.27 7.25
C VAL A 188 -3.54 7.40 7.57
N VAL A 189 -2.38 7.74 7.01
CA VAL A 189 -1.12 7.10 7.36
C VAL A 189 -0.71 7.65 8.73
N ASN A 190 -0.99 6.89 9.79
CA ASN A 190 -0.51 7.18 11.14
C ASN A 190 1.00 6.99 11.24
N THR A 191 1.76 7.97 10.78
CA THR A 191 3.18 8.02 11.06
C THR A 191 3.37 8.65 12.44
N PRO A 192 4.08 8.02 13.39
CA PRO A 192 4.39 8.67 14.64
C PRO A 192 5.26 9.90 14.36
N VAL A 193 4.75 11.08 14.72
CA VAL A 193 5.44 12.37 14.61
C VAL A 193 5.84 12.80 16.02
N GLN A 194 7.09 13.23 16.19
CA GLN A 194 7.56 13.90 17.40
C GLN A 194 7.64 15.40 17.12
N THR A 195 7.05 16.23 17.97
CA THR A 195 7.09 17.68 17.84
C THR A 195 7.88 18.33 18.98
N MET A 196 8.64 19.36 18.60
CA MET A 196 9.42 20.21 19.50
C MET A 196 9.12 21.66 19.18
N HIS A 197 8.72 22.41 20.20
CA HIS A 197 8.50 23.85 20.16
C HIS A 197 9.69 24.56 20.79
N ILE A 198 10.27 25.52 20.08
CA ILE A 198 11.34 26.38 20.58
C ILE A 198 10.73 27.73 20.92
N MET A 199 10.86 28.12 22.18
CA MET A 199 10.23 29.30 22.79
C MET A 199 11.28 30.33 23.19
N GLY A 200 10.86 31.59 23.26
CA GLY A 200 11.68 32.71 23.75
C GLY A 200 10.93 33.55 24.77
N ASP A 201 11.56 33.85 25.89
CA ASP A 201 11.07 34.82 26.88
C ASP A 201 11.46 36.24 26.47
N MET A 202 10.45 37.01 26.08
CA MET A 202 10.55 38.40 25.64
C MET A 202 10.41 39.39 26.80
N GLY A 203 10.51 38.92 28.05
CA GLY A 203 10.48 39.75 29.24
C GLY A 203 11.61 40.79 29.33
N PRO A 204 11.34 41.94 29.98
CA PRO A 204 12.37 42.92 30.29
C PRO A 204 13.42 42.32 31.22
N LEU A 205 14.65 42.85 31.15
CA LEU A 205 15.79 42.35 31.93
C LEU A 205 15.46 42.31 33.42
N GLY A 206 15.70 41.16 34.06
CA GLY A 206 15.44 40.95 35.49
C GLY A 206 14.03 40.47 35.85
N LYS A 207 13.08 40.44 34.90
CA LYS A 207 11.75 39.86 35.08
C LYS A 207 11.47 38.79 34.02
N LEU A 208 12.22 37.69 34.10
CA LEU A 208 12.03 36.49 33.28
C LEU A 208 11.08 35.52 33.99
N GLY A 209 10.38 34.65 33.24
CA GLY A 209 9.51 33.60 33.78
C GLY A 209 8.02 33.96 33.86
N GLN A 210 7.58 35.00 33.16
CA GLN A 210 6.14 35.31 33.01
C GLN A 210 5.58 34.62 31.77
N LYS A 211 4.61 33.71 31.94
CA LYS A 211 3.97 32.96 30.84
C LYS A 211 3.41 33.85 29.73
N GLU A 212 2.91 35.02 30.07
CA GLU A 212 2.36 36.00 29.11
C GLU A 212 3.42 36.60 28.18
N LYS A 213 4.72 36.42 28.48
CA LYS A 213 5.84 36.96 27.69
C LYS A 213 6.64 35.88 26.97
N GLU A 214 6.17 34.64 27.04
CA GLU A 214 6.71 33.51 26.29
C GLU A 214 6.16 33.54 24.87
N CYS A 215 7.04 33.62 23.88
CA CYS A 215 6.67 33.64 22.47
C CYS A 215 7.20 32.39 21.76
N LEU A 216 6.40 31.82 20.87
CA LEU A 216 6.83 30.73 20.01
C LEU A 216 7.77 31.26 18.91
N LEU A 217 8.95 30.65 18.78
CA LEU A 217 9.96 31.05 17.80
C LEU A 217 10.04 30.07 16.63
N CYS A 218 9.96 28.77 16.90
CA CYS A 218 10.07 27.73 15.88
C CYS A 218 9.39 26.43 16.33
N THR A 219 8.73 25.73 15.42
CA THR A 219 8.23 24.36 15.62
C THR A 219 8.94 23.40 14.69
N ILE A 220 9.47 22.32 15.23
CA ILE A 220 10.11 21.23 14.49
C ILE A 220 9.27 19.98 14.70
N ARG A 221 8.81 19.35 13.62
CA ARG A 221 8.09 18.07 13.64
C ARG A 221 8.93 17.04 12.89
N ALA A 222 9.17 15.88 13.47
CA ALA A 222 9.96 14.81 12.85
C ALA A 222 9.16 13.50 12.81
N ASP A 223 9.03 12.94 11.62
CA ASP A 223 8.31 11.70 11.37
C ASP A 223 9.27 10.50 11.46
N GLY A 224 8.75 9.33 11.88
CA GLY A 224 9.51 8.07 11.87
C GLY A 224 10.03 7.64 10.48
N ASN A 225 9.57 8.27 9.41
CA ASN A 225 9.98 8.01 8.03
C ASN A 225 11.09 8.98 7.53
N GLY A 226 11.66 9.81 8.40
CA GLY A 226 12.74 10.74 8.05
C GLY A 226 12.26 12.03 7.37
N VAL A 227 11.00 12.41 7.57
CA VAL A 227 10.46 13.70 7.14
C VAL A 227 10.52 14.67 8.32
N ILE A 228 11.10 15.85 8.13
CA ILE A 228 11.25 16.88 9.16
C ILE A 228 10.55 18.14 8.67
N THR A 229 9.52 18.61 9.37
CA THR A 229 8.81 19.84 9.06
C THR A 229 9.21 20.94 10.04
N ILE A 230 9.54 22.12 9.52
CA ILE A 230 10.02 23.26 10.33
C ILE A 230 9.17 24.49 10.02
N LYS A 231 8.76 25.23 11.06
CA LYS A 231 7.98 26.47 10.94
C LYS A 231 8.48 27.51 11.95
N PRO A 232 8.90 28.70 11.53
CA PRO A 232 9.07 29.14 10.14
C PRO A 232 10.31 28.52 9.47
N ASP A 233 10.42 28.59 8.14
CA ASP A 233 11.54 28.01 7.37
C ASP A 233 12.92 28.63 7.73
N PHE A 234 14.02 27.94 7.42
CA PHE A 234 15.38 28.46 7.59
C PHE A 234 15.64 29.70 6.73
N ASN A 235 16.32 30.68 7.32
CA ASN A 235 16.76 31.89 6.61
C ASN A 235 18.01 31.56 5.80
N LYS A 236 17.82 31.03 4.58
CA LYS A 236 18.88 30.78 3.59
C LYS A 236 19.40 32.08 2.96
N GLY A 237 19.80 33.05 3.79
CA GLY A 237 20.18 34.41 3.35
C GLY A 237 19.01 35.36 3.12
N LYS A 238 17.78 34.99 3.52
CA LYS A 238 16.61 35.86 3.51
C LYS A 238 16.60 36.81 4.72
N GLU A 239 15.81 37.87 4.62
CA GLU A 239 15.58 38.82 5.70
C GLU A 239 15.07 38.13 6.98
N PRO A 240 15.36 38.67 8.17
CA PRO A 240 14.92 38.09 9.43
C PRO A 240 13.40 38.14 9.59
N TYR A 241 12.86 37.21 10.40
CA TYR A 241 11.45 37.21 10.77
C TYR A 241 11.18 38.25 11.86
N ARG A 242 9.98 38.84 11.81
CA ARG A 242 9.48 39.82 12.77
C ARG A 242 8.63 39.11 13.82
N VAL A 243 9.01 39.24 15.09
CA VAL A 243 8.22 38.77 16.23
C VAL A 243 7.79 39.98 17.05
N GLU A 244 6.50 40.11 17.32
CA GLU A 244 5.94 41.23 18.10
C GLU A 244 5.38 40.73 19.43
N THR A 245 5.66 41.44 20.52
CA THR A 245 5.05 41.15 21.82
C THR A 245 3.70 41.85 21.97
N GLU A 246 2.68 41.14 22.48
CA GLU A 246 1.39 41.74 22.83
C GLU A 246 1.50 42.53 24.16
N GLY A 247 1.23 43.84 24.12
CA GLY A 247 1.25 44.72 25.29
C GLY A 247 1.27 46.22 24.94
N GLU A 248 1.15 47.09 25.96
CA GLU A 248 1.17 48.56 25.81
C GLU A 248 2.48 49.10 25.20
N LYS A 249 3.58 48.35 25.33
CA LYS A 249 4.87 48.60 24.67
C LYS A 249 5.10 47.49 23.65
N ARG A 250 4.76 47.72 22.38
CA ARG A 250 5.05 46.80 21.27
C ARG A 250 6.56 46.76 21.03
N GLU A 251 7.27 45.83 21.66
CA GLU A 251 8.67 45.56 21.36
C GLU A 251 8.75 44.64 20.13
N VAL A 252 9.57 45.02 19.16
CA VAL A 252 9.79 44.24 17.93
C VAL A 252 11.10 43.47 18.07
N TRP A 253 11.06 42.20 17.71
CA TRP A 253 12.21 41.32 17.79
C TRP A 253 12.54 40.73 16.43
N ARG A 254 13.84 40.58 16.19
CA ARG A 254 14.42 40.03 14.97
C ARG A 254 14.84 38.59 15.21
N LEU A 255 14.26 37.66 14.46
CA LEU A 255 14.54 36.23 14.53
C LEU A 255 15.26 35.75 13.26
N THR A 256 16.39 35.04 13.42
CA THR A 256 17.00 34.26 12.34
C THR A 256 17.19 32.80 12.72
N LEU A 257 16.86 31.92 11.78
CA LEU A 257 16.98 30.47 11.91
C LEU A 257 17.99 29.93 10.89
N GLU A 258 19.06 29.31 11.37
CA GLU A 258 20.11 28.71 10.55
C GLU A 258 20.25 27.21 10.85
N ASN A 259 20.36 26.38 9.81
CA ASN A 259 20.76 24.99 9.98
C ASN A 259 22.30 24.90 10.07
N VAL A 260 22.81 24.35 11.18
CA VAL A 260 24.25 24.18 11.46
C VAL A 260 24.59 22.69 11.64
N SER A 261 23.75 21.80 11.11
CA SER A 261 24.04 20.36 11.08
C SER A 261 25.33 20.09 10.30
N GLU A 262 26.17 19.20 10.82
CA GLU A 262 27.35 18.72 10.09
C GLU A 262 26.88 17.89 8.88
N GLY A 263 27.34 18.27 7.69
CA GLY A 263 27.05 17.52 6.48
C GLY A 263 27.84 16.22 6.44
N ILE A 264 27.21 15.13 6.00
CA ILE A 264 27.89 13.86 5.75
C ILE A 264 29.07 14.07 4.78
N ARG A 265 30.22 13.45 5.08
CA ARG A 265 31.38 13.51 4.18
C ARG A 265 31.04 12.78 2.87
N PRO A 266 31.55 13.23 1.71
CA PRO A 266 31.23 12.60 0.43
C PRO A 266 31.63 11.12 0.39
N GLU A 267 32.75 10.75 1.02
CA GLU A 267 33.21 9.37 1.14
C GLU A 267 32.26 8.48 1.95
N GLU A 268 31.71 9.02 3.05
CA GLU A 268 30.75 8.30 3.91
C GLU A 268 29.41 8.12 3.18
N LYS A 269 28.96 9.14 2.47
CA LYS A 269 27.76 9.09 1.62
C LYS A 269 27.87 8.00 0.56
N GLU A 270 29.02 7.86 -0.10
CA GLU A 270 29.24 6.78 -1.06
C GLU A 270 29.24 5.39 -0.40
N ARG A 271 29.86 5.25 0.78
CA ARG A 271 29.86 3.99 1.53
C ARG A 271 28.44 3.56 1.92
N GLU A 272 27.63 4.48 2.41
CA GLU A 272 26.23 4.20 2.72
C GLU A 272 25.43 3.80 1.47
N GLN A 273 25.61 4.51 0.35
CA GLN A 273 24.93 4.15 -0.90
C GLN A 273 25.31 2.75 -1.39
N ARG A 274 26.58 2.36 -1.26
CA ARG A 274 27.04 0.99 -1.58
C ARG A 274 26.40 -0.03 -0.64
N MET A 275 26.38 0.23 0.66
CA MET A 275 25.72 -0.64 1.64
C MET A 275 24.22 -0.83 1.33
N TYR A 276 23.50 0.23 1.01
CA TYR A 276 22.09 0.14 0.63
C TYR A 276 21.90 -0.68 -0.64
N LYS A 277 22.74 -0.45 -1.66
CA LYS A 277 22.68 -1.23 -2.90
C LYS A 277 22.88 -2.72 -2.62
N ASP A 278 23.84 -3.08 -1.77
CA ASP A 278 24.09 -4.46 -1.37
C ASP A 278 22.92 -5.06 -0.59
N LEU A 279 22.29 -4.30 0.32
CA LEU A 279 21.09 -4.74 1.02
C LEU A 279 19.92 -5.00 0.05
N TYR A 280 19.70 -4.12 -0.92
CA TYR A 280 18.66 -4.31 -1.93
C TYR A 280 18.93 -5.52 -2.82
N VAL A 281 20.19 -5.74 -3.22
CA VAL A 281 20.59 -6.92 -3.99
C VAL A 281 20.35 -8.19 -3.17
N ARG A 282 20.79 -8.24 -1.92
CA ARG A 282 20.51 -9.39 -1.03
C ARG A 282 19.02 -9.63 -0.83
N HIS A 283 18.23 -8.58 -0.68
CA HIS A 283 16.78 -8.71 -0.55
C HIS A 283 16.14 -9.24 -1.84
N LYS A 284 16.60 -8.76 -2.99
CA LYS A 284 16.19 -9.29 -4.30
C LYS A 284 16.58 -10.77 -4.45
N ASP A 285 17.80 -11.13 -4.06
CA ASP A 285 18.28 -12.51 -4.12
C ASP A 285 17.50 -13.42 -3.16
N TYR A 286 17.15 -12.92 -1.97
CA TYR A 286 16.25 -13.59 -1.05
C TYR A 286 14.86 -13.81 -1.66
N LEU A 287 14.25 -12.78 -2.26
CA LEU A 287 12.96 -12.93 -2.95
C LEU A 287 13.05 -13.91 -4.12
N ASN A 288 14.12 -13.86 -4.90
CA ASN A 288 14.38 -14.81 -5.98
C ASN A 288 14.62 -16.24 -5.46
N SER A 289 15.13 -16.42 -4.24
CA SER A 289 15.26 -17.74 -3.62
C SER A 289 13.92 -18.31 -3.14
N LEU A 290 12.96 -17.45 -2.81
CA LEU A 290 11.60 -17.86 -2.43
C LEU A 290 10.76 -18.26 -3.65
N VAL A 291 10.98 -17.61 -4.79
CA VAL A 291 10.35 -17.96 -6.07
C VAL A 291 11.17 -19.07 -6.72
N GLY A 292 10.71 -20.33 -6.63
CA GLY A 292 11.39 -21.46 -7.28
C GLY A 292 11.66 -21.21 -8.78
N GLN A 293 12.74 -21.81 -9.31
CA GLN A 293 13.12 -21.66 -10.72
C GLN A 293 12.16 -22.38 -11.68
N ASP A 294 11.39 -23.33 -11.17
CA ASP A 294 10.59 -24.24 -11.97
C ASP A 294 9.11 -23.88 -11.84
N PHE A 295 8.61 -23.08 -12.79
CA PHE A 295 7.18 -23.12 -13.09
C PHE A 295 6.85 -24.55 -13.55
N GLU A 296 6.02 -25.26 -12.80
CA GLU A 296 5.71 -26.67 -13.05
C GLU A 296 5.08 -26.84 -14.44
N MET A 297 5.89 -27.27 -15.40
CA MET A 297 5.47 -27.51 -16.78
C MET A 297 4.86 -28.92 -16.90
N PRO A 298 3.72 -29.09 -17.60
CA PRO A 298 3.20 -30.42 -17.88
C PRO A 298 4.18 -31.21 -18.77
N PRO A 299 4.18 -32.54 -18.69
CA PRO A 299 4.98 -33.39 -19.56
C PRO A 299 4.73 -33.10 -21.04
N PRO A 300 5.73 -33.33 -21.93
CA PRO A 300 5.55 -33.14 -23.36
C PRO A 300 4.43 -34.04 -23.89
N GLY A 301 3.57 -33.50 -24.76
CA GLY A 301 2.43 -34.23 -25.33
C GLY A 301 1.14 -34.18 -24.52
N ILE A 302 1.15 -33.55 -23.34
CA ILE A 302 -0.03 -33.40 -22.50
C ILE A 302 -0.51 -31.94 -22.52
N LEU A 303 -1.82 -31.76 -22.70
CA LEU A 303 -2.50 -30.49 -22.48
C LEU A 303 -3.13 -30.50 -21.09
N ARG A 304 -2.64 -29.65 -20.20
CA ARG A 304 -3.24 -29.37 -18.89
C ARG A 304 -4.29 -28.27 -19.06
N LEU A 305 -5.55 -28.61 -18.83
CA LEU A 305 -6.68 -27.69 -18.82
C LEU A 305 -7.05 -27.42 -17.36
N LEU A 306 -6.94 -26.16 -16.96
CA LEU A 306 -7.44 -25.67 -15.68
C LEU A 306 -8.65 -24.79 -15.95
N VAL A 307 -9.79 -25.13 -15.37
CA VAL A 307 -11.02 -24.35 -15.49
C VAL A 307 -11.44 -23.91 -14.10
N ASN A 308 -11.47 -22.59 -13.92
CA ASN A 308 -12.06 -21.96 -12.76
C ASN A 308 -13.43 -21.42 -13.17
N GLY A 309 -14.49 -22.07 -12.71
CA GLY A 309 -15.86 -21.73 -13.02
C GLY A 309 -16.59 -21.11 -11.84
N GLU A 310 -17.63 -20.37 -12.14
CA GLU A 310 -18.60 -19.86 -11.18
C GLU A 310 -20.01 -20.13 -11.74
N ILE A 311 -20.86 -20.74 -10.93
CA ILE A 311 -22.30 -20.79 -11.18
C ILE A 311 -22.86 -19.48 -10.67
N ASP A 312 -23.15 -18.55 -11.59
CA ASP A 312 -23.49 -17.17 -11.27
C ASP A 312 -24.95 -17.08 -10.82
N SER A 313 -25.87 -17.39 -11.74
CA SER A 313 -27.30 -17.25 -11.48
C SER A 313 -28.18 -18.25 -12.24
N ALA A 314 -29.37 -18.49 -11.71
CA ALA A 314 -30.47 -19.21 -12.34
C ALA A 314 -31.67 -18.27 -12.50
N LYS A 315 -32.33 -18.29 -13.66
CA LYS A 315 -33.50 -17.44 -13.93
C LYS A 315 -34.65 -18.20 -14.57
N GLY A 316 -35.87 -17.78 -14.26
CA GLY A 316 -37.09 -18.24 -14.94
C GLY A 316 -37.52 -19.68 -14.59
N PHE A 317 -37.35 -20.08 -13.32
CA PHE A 317 -37.83 -21.36 -12.79
C PHE A 317 -39.18 -21.20 -12.07
N GLU A 318 -39.94 -22.29 -11.96
CA GLU A 318 -41.32 -22.29 -11.45
C GLU A 318 -41.38 -22.06 -9.93
N TYR A 319 -40.41 -22.60 -9.19
CA TYR A 319 -40.36 -22.57 -7.73
C TYR A 319 -39.14 -21.80 -7.19
N ASP A 320 -39.28 -21.34 -5.95
CA ASP A 320 -38.24 -20.63 -5.17
C ASP A 320 -37.29 -21.63 -4.48
N ASN A 321 -36.23 -21.14 -3.82
CA ASN A 321 -35.20 -21.91 -3.10
C ASN A 321 -34.51 -22.93 -4.00
N LEU A 322 -33.87 -22.42 -5.05
CA LEU A 322 -33.18 -23.22 -6.03
C LEU A 322 -31.81 -23.65 -5.51
N TYR A 323 -31.32 -24.78 -5.99
CA TYR A 323 -29.92 -25.19 -5.89
C TYR A 323 -29.55 -26.02 -7.12
N VAL A 324 -28.27 -26.08 -7.44
CA VAL A 324 -27.77 -26.76 -8.64
C VAL A 324 -26.87 -27.91 -8.22
N HIS A 325 -27.15 -29.09 -8.75
CA HIS A 325 -26.25 -30.23 -8.68
C HIS A 325 -25.61 -30.41 -10.04
N PHE A 326 -24.28 -30.42 -10.09
CA PHE A 326 -23.53 -30.56 -11.33
C PHE A 326 -22.48 -31.66 -11.22
N PHE A 327 -22.15 -32.26 -12.36
CA PHE A 327 -21.02 -33.16 -12.49
C PHE A 327 -20.35 -32.98 -13.85
N LEU A 328 -19.06 -33.24 -13.91
CA LEU A 328 -18.22 -33.13 -15.09
C LEU A 328 -17.92 -34.53 -15.63
N GLU A 329 -18.37 -34.78 -16.86
CA GLU A 329 -18.02 -35.97 -17.62
C GLU A 329 -16.77 -35.68 -18.47
N LEU A 330 -15.78 -36.56 -18.36
CA LEU A 330 -14.53 -36.49 -19.11
C LEU A 330 -14.61 -37.46 -20.30
N PRO A 331 -14.42 -36.98 -21.53
CA PRO A 331 -14.35 -37.85 -22.71
C PRO A 331 -13.13 -38.77 -22.69
N HIS A 332 -13.11 -39.70 -23.63
CA HIS A 332 -11.92 -40.52 -23.89
C HIS A 332 -10.69 -39.62 -24.10
N ASN A 333 -9.50 -40.07 -23.66
CA ASN A 333 -8.24 -39.32 -23.69
C ASN A 333 -8.10 -38.18 -22.66
N TRP A 334 -9.09 -37.96 -21.81
CA TRP A 334 -8.99 -37.04 -20.67
C TRP A 334 -8.80 -37.80 -19.35
N SER A 335 -7.98 -37.25 -18.48
CA SER A 335 -7.72 -37.77 -17.14
C SER A 335 -7.72 -36.64 -16.11
N THR A 336 -8.01 -36.96 -14.86
CA THR A 336 -7.99 -36.00 -13.74
C THR A 336 -7.24 -36.60 -12.56
N LEU A 337 -6.87 -35.75 -11.61
CA LEU A 337 -6.24 -36.21 -10.38
C LEU A 337 -7.26 -37.02 -9.55
N PRO A 338 -6.87 -38.12 -8.90
CA PRO A 338 -7.80 -39.02 -8.19
C PRO A 338 -8.61 -38.37 -7.07
N PHE A 339 -8.12 -37.26 -6.52
CA PHE A 339 -8.72 -36.55 -5.38
C PHE A 339 -9.59 -35.35 -5.80
N HIS A 340 -9.68 -35.04 -7.10
CA HIS A 340 -10.54 -33.95 -7.57
C HIS A 340 -11.98 -34.44 -7.68
N SER A 341 -12.87 -33.83 -6.89
CA SER A 341 -14.31 -34.09 -7.00
C SER A 341 -14.85 -33.45 -8.28
N LEU A 342 -15.24 -34.28 -9.23
CA LEU A 342 -15.84 -33.84 -10.50
C LEU A 342 -17.34 -33.55 -10.38
N SER A 343 -17.90 -33.64 -9.18
CA SER A 343 -19.30 -33.31 -8.90
C SER A 343 -19.40 -32.35 -7.73
N GLY A 344 -20.48 -31.58 -7.69
CA GLY A 344 -20.72 -30.58 -6.67
C GLY A 344 -22.18 -30.21 -6.55
N VAL A 345 -22.53 -29.66 -5.39
CA VAL A 345 -23.87 -29.14 -5.07
C VAL A 345 -23.70 -27.71 -4.57
N THR A 346 -24.47 -26.78 -5.12
CA THR A 346 -24.49 -25.40 -4.63
C THR A 346 -25.31 -25.28 -3.35
N GLN A 347 -25.14 -24.18 -2.62
CA GLN A 347 -26.07 -23.76 -1.60
C GLN A 347 -27.46 -23.47 -2.19
N THR A 348 -28.48 -23.58 -1.34
CA THR A 348 -29.84 -23.17 -1.67
C THR A 348 -29.96 -21.66 -1.66
N CYS A 349 -30.51 -21.09 -2.73
CA CYS A 349 -30.69 -19.66 -2.90
C CYS A 349 -32.13 -19.31 -3.21
N ARG A 350 -32.63 -18.29 -2.52
CA ARG A 350 -33.95 -17.73 -2.74
C ARG A 350 -33.94 -16.82 -3.97
N THR A 351 -34.95 -16.93 -4.82
CA THR A 351 -35.11 -16.07 -5.99
C THR A 351 -35.48 -14.66 -5.56
N LYS A 352 -34.95 -13.69 -6.31
CA LYS A 352 -35.29 -12.28 -6.21
C LYS A 352 -35.83 -11.83 -7.56
N THR A 353 -36.99 -11.19 -7.55
CA THR A 353 -37.58 -10.61 -8.76
C THR A 353 -36.76 -9.39 -9.19
N ILE A 354 -36.12 -9.47 -10.35
CA ILE A 354 -35.40 -8.37 -10.98
C ILE A 354 -36.09 -8.07 -12.31
N GLY A 355 -36.81 -6.95 -12.35
CA GLY A 355 -37.62 -6.59 -13.51
C GLY A 355 -38.81 -7.54 -13.68
N LYS A 356 -38.81 -8.33 -14.75
CA LYS A 356 -39.85 -9.34 -15.04
C LYS A 356 -39.42 -10.78 -14.72
N ASP A 357 -38.15 -10.98 -14.37
CA ASP A 357 -37.58 -12.31 -14.19
C ASP A 357 -37.27 -12.58 -12.71
N ASP A 358 -37.60 -13.78 -12.24
CA ASP A 358 -37.15 -14.28 -10.94
C ASP A 358 -35.76 -14.91 -11.07
N VAL A 359 -34.80 -14.35 -10.35
CA VAL A 359 -33.37 -14.71 -10.45
C VAL A 359 -32.82 -15.15 -9.10
N ALA A 360 -32.20 -16.31 -9.02
CA ALA A 360 -31.42 -16.78 -7.89
C ALA A 360 -29.92 -16.61 -8.19
N PHE A 361 -29.18 -15.95 -7.28
CA PHE A 361 -27.73 -15.75 -7.41
C PHE A 361 -27.00 -16.73 -6.49
N PHE A 362 -26.24 -17.66 -7.07
CA PHE A 362 -25.46 -18.62 -6.30
C PHE A 362 -24.05 -18.09 -6.03
N SER A 363 -23.42 -17.47 -7.03
CA SER A 363 -22.00 -17.11 -6.98
C SER A 363 -21.13 -18.25 -6.42
N TYR A 364 -21.38 -19.48 -6.90
CA TYR A 364 -20.72 -20.68 -6.38
C TYR A 364 -19.46 -20.97 -7.20
N PRO A 365 -18.25 -20.82 -6.63
CA PRO A 365 -17.02 -21.12 -7.34
C PRO A 365 -16.74 -22.62 -7.36
N PHE A 366 -16.27 -23.12 -8.50
CA PHE A 366 -15.74 -24.47 -8.63
C PHE A 366 -14.48 -24.44 -9.50
N SER A 367 -13.57 -25.36 -9.24
CA SER A 367 -12.37 -25.52 -10.07
C SER A 367 -12.12 -26.99 -10.36
N PHE A 368 -11.70 -27.27 -11.59
CA PHE A 368 -11.23 -28.60 -11.94
C PHE A 368 -10.03 -28.50 -12.87
N GLU A 369 -9.25 -29.56 -12.83
CA GLU A 369 -8.04 -29.71 -13.59
C GLU A 369 -8.10 -31.04 -14.33
N ALA A 370 -7.92 -30.99 -15.65
CA ALA A 370 -7.95 -32.15 -16.51
C ALA A 370 -6.75 -32.16 -17.46
N PHE A 371 -6.28 -33.36 -17.77
CA PHE A 371 -5.14 -33.61 -18.65
C PHE A 371 -5.61 -34.35 -19.88
N PHE A 372 -5.38 -33.77 -21.04
CA PHE A 372 -5.64 -34.38 -22.32
C PHE A 372 -4.34 -34.96 -22.89
N ARG A 373 -4.38 -36.25 -23.26
CA ARG A 373 -3.29 -36.96 -23.91
C ARG A 373 -3.82 -37.64 -25.16
N ARG A 374 -3.29 -37.29 -26.33
CA ARG A 374 -3.66 -37.98 -27.58
C ARG A 374 -2.90 -39.31 -27.65
N GLU A 375 -3.61 -40.44 -27.56
CA GLU A 375 -3.01 -41.78 -27.63
C GLU A 375 -3.02 -42.34 -29.05
N ASP A 376 -4.02 -42.02 -29.88
CA ASP A 376 -4.16 -42.54 -31.23
C ASP A 376 -4.02 -41.45 -32.32
N GLU A 377 -3.11 -41.69 -33.27
CA GLU A 377 -2.87 -40.84 -34.45
C GLU A 377 -3.77 -41.19 -35.65
N THR A 378 -4.51 -42.30 -35.57
CA THR A 378 -5.24 -42.90 -36.69
C THR A 378 -6.64 -42.32 -36.92
N GLU A 379 -7.24 -41.66 -35.93
CA GLU A 379 -8.52 -40.99 -36.10
C GLU A 379 -8.35 -39.49 -36.36
N GLU A 380 -8.83 -39.03 -37.51
CA GLU A 380 -8.99 -37.61 -37.88
C GLU A 380 -10.12 -36.91 -37.08
N SER A 381 -10.64 -37.54 -36.03
CA SER A 381 -11.74 -37.02 -35.24
C SER A 381 -11.27 -35.87 -34.33
N LEU A 382 -12.05 -34.78 -34.31
CA LEU A 382 -11.81 -33.66 -33.39
C LEU A 382 -11.96 -34.15 -31.94
N PRO A 383 -11.09 -33.73 -31.01
CA PRO A 383 -11.17 -34.16 -29.62
C PRO A 383 -12.46 -33.65 -29.01
N GLN A 384 -13.14 -34.53 -28.29
CA GLN A 384 -14.29 -34.14 -27.49
C GLN A 384 -13.81 -33.42 -26.24
N TRP A 385 -14.45 -32.30 -25.92
CA TRP A 385 -14.13 -31.51 -24.73
C TRP A 385 -14.97 -31.97 -23.53
N PRO A 386 -14.46 -31.80 -22.30
CA PRO A 386 -15.21 -32.09 -21.08
C PRO A 386 -16.59 -31.43 -21.08
N VAL A 387 -17.58 -32.13 -20.54
CA VAL A 387 -18.96 -31.65 -20.49
C VAL A 387 -19.44 -31.62 -19.06
N LEU A 388 -19.90 -30.45 -18.63
CA LEU A 388 -20.53 -30.25 -17.34
C LEU A 388 -22.04 -30.43 -17.51
N TYR A 389 -22.59 -31.45 -16.89
CA TYR A 389 -24.02 -31.66 -16.78
C TYR A 389 -24.50 -31.10 -15.46
N PHE A 390 -25.69 -30.53 -15.45
CA PHE A 390 -26.26 -29.98 -14.26
C PHE A 390 -27.77 -30.18 -14.21
N LYS A 391 -28.29 -30.32 -13.00
CA LYS A 391 -29.72 -30.31 -12.70
C LYS A 391 -30.01 -29.20 -11.70
N VAL A 392 -31.07 -28.45 -11.98
CA VAL A 392 -31.61 -27.42 -11.10
C VAL A 392 -32.73 -28.04 -10.30
N LEU A 393 -32.68 -27.87 -8.98
CA LEU A 393 -33.63 -28.44 -8.05
C LEU A 393 -34.20 -27.31 -7.18
N SER A 394 -35.45 -27.46 -6.75
CA SER A 394 -36.08 -26.59 -5.76
C SER A 394 -36.31 -27.34 -4.45
N LEU A 395 -36.19 -26.62 -3.34
CA LEU A 395 -36.41 -27.13 -1.99
C LEU A 395 -37.44 -26.29 -1.24
N ASP A 396 -38.61 -26.86 -0.97
CA ASP A 396 -39.67 -26.18 -0.22
C ASP A 396 -39.43 -26.22 1.30
N PHE A 397 -40.19 -25.39 2.01
CA PHE A 397 -40.29 -25.41 3.48
C PHE A 397 -40.65 -26.79 4.06
N TRP A 398 -41.43 -27.60 3.34
CA TRP A 398 -41.75 -28.98 3.73
C TRP A 398 -40.67 -30.02 3.36
N GLN A 399 -39.45 -29.57 3.00
CA GLN A 399 -38.33 -30.43 2.60
C GLN A 399 -38.66 -31.32 1.39
N ARG A 400 -39.55 -30.83 0.51
CA ARG A 400 -39.90 -31.51 -0.73
C ARG A 400 -38.90 -31.09 -1.81
N TYR A 401 -38.23 -32.07 -2.38
CA TYR A 401 -37.31 -31.90 -3.50
C TYR A 401 -38.07 -31.99 -4.81
N ARG A 402 -37.83 -31.06 -5.74
CA ARG A 402 -38.34 -31.14 -7.11
C ARG A 402 -37.24 -30.89 -8.10
N ASN A 403 -37.28 -31.64 -9.19
CA ASN A 403 -36.45 -31.36 -10.35
C ASN A 403 -37.08 -30.26 -11.20
N GLU A 404 -36.36 -29.15 -11.34
CA GLU A 404 -36.79 -27.98 -12.11
C GLU A 404 -36.28 -28.03 -13.55
N GLY A 405 -35.13 -28.65 -13.80
CA GLY A 405 -34.63 -28.82 -15.16
C GLY A 405 -33.21 -29.35 -15.24
N TYR A 406 -32.90 -30.00 -16.36
CA TYR A 406 -31.59 -30.49 -16.72
C TYR A 406 -30.97 -29.65 -17.83
N GLY A 407 -29.66 -29.47 -17.75
CA GLY A 407 -28.87 -28.81 -18.77
C GLY A 407 -27.47 -29.40 -18.88
N TYR A 408 -26.78 -28.98 -19.93
CA TYR A 408 -25.38 -29.32 -20.13
C TYR A 408 -24.60 -28.11 -20.64
N LEU A 409 -23.29 -28.14 -20.45
CA LEU A 409 -22.34 -27.13 -20.85
C LEU A 409 -21.08 -27.82 -21.35
N VAL A 410 -20.74 -27.63 -22.62
CA VAL A 410 -19.44 -28.08 -23.15
C VAL A 410 -18.39 -27.04 -22.77
N ILE A 411 -17.30 -27.49 -22.15
CA ILE A 411 -16.22 -26.61 -21.74
C ILE A 411 -15.57 -25.96 -22.98
N PRO A 412 -15.43 -24.62 -23.02
CA PRO A 412 -14.85 -23.94 -24.17
C PRO A 412 -13.43 -24.40 -24.50
N SER A 413 -13.17 -24.63 -25.78
CA SER A 413 -11.84 -24.94 -26.31
C SER A 413 -10.91 -23.73 -26.40
N THR A 414 -11.45 -22.53 -26.20
CA THR A 414 -10.73 -21.26 -26.26
C THR A 414 -10.27 -20.80 -24.88
N ARG A 415 -9.03 -20.31 -24.78
CA ARG A 415 -8.48 -19.74 -23.54
C ARG A 415 -9.18 -18.41 -23.19
N GLY A 416 -9.30 -18.10 -21.91
CA GLY A 416 -9.82 -16.82 -21.42
C GLY A 416 -11.12 -16.94 -20.65
N LYS A 417 -11.82 -15.80 -20.48
CA LYS A 417 -13.11 -15.70 -19.79
C LYS A 417 -14.25 -15.97 -20.77
N HIS A 418 -15.19 -16.80 -20.36
CA HIS A 418 -16.41 -17.12 -21.10
C HIS A 418 -17.62 -17.00 -20.18
N THR A 419 -18.63 -16.24 -20.60
CA THR A 419 -19.92 -16.17 -19.90
C THR A 419 -20.94 -16.91 -20.76
N ILE A 420 -21.47 -18.01 -20.25
CA ILE A 420 -22.33 -18.93 -21.02
C ILE A 420 -23.65 -19.10 -20.28
N THR A 421 -24.75 -18.90 -21.00
CA THR A 421 -26.10 -19.13 -20.46
C THR A 421 -26.66 -20.40 -21.08
N CYS A 422 -26.94 -21.39 -20.24
CA CYS A 422 -27.47 -22.68 -20.64
C CYS A 422 -28.97 -22.75 -20.33
N HIS A 423 -29.77 -23.01 -21.37
CA HIS A 423 -31.20 -23.30 -21.20
C HIS A 423 -31.40 -24.71 -20.68
N THR A 424 -32.37 -24.90 -19.78
CA THR A 424 -32.68 -26.21 -19.23
C THR A 424 -34.06 -26.71 -19.65
N TRP A 425 -34.28 -27.99 -19.48
CA TRP A 425 -35.57 -28.62 -19.73
C TRP A 425 -35.80 -29.76 -18.77
N ARG A 426 -37.06 -30.10 -18.51
CA ARG A 426 -37.44 -31.26 -17.68
C ARG A 426 -38.35 -32.21 -18.44
N PRO A 427 -38.30 -33.53 -18.12
CA PRO A 427 -39.30 -34.46 -18.62
C PRO A 427 -40.70 -34.09 -18.13
N LEU A 428 -41.70 -34.27 -19.00
CA LEU A 428 -43.09 -34.00 -18.69
C LEU A 428 -43.90 -35.30 -18.82
N GLN A 429 -44.47 -35.76 -17.70
CA GLN A 429 -45.45 -36.83 -17.72
C GLN A 429 -46.85 -36.22 -17.89
N THR A 430 -47.62 -36.74 -18.84
CA THR A 430 -48.95 -36.21 -19.14
C THR A 430 -49.98 -36.72 -18.14
N GLY A 431 -50.82 -35.82 -17.60
CA GLY A 431 -51.95 -36.16 -16.73
C GLY A 431 -51.98 -35.32 -15.46
N THR A 432 -53.18 -34.93 -15.03
CA THR A 432 -53.44 -34.10 -13.84
C THR A 432 -52.86 -34.71 -12.57
N VAL A 433 -52.84 -36.05 -12.46
CA VAL A 433 -52.24 -36.76 -11.32
C VAL A 433 -50.74 -36.46 -11.19
N SER A 434 -50.01 -36.31 -12.30
CA SER A 434 -48.57 -36.00 -12.25
C SER A 434 -48.30 -34.58 -11.76
N GLU A 435 -49.10 -33.61 -12.23
CA GLU A 435 -49.04 -32.22 -11.76
C GLU A 435 -49.40 -32.12 -10.26
N LEU A 436 -50.45 -32.81 -9.82
CA LEU A 436 -50.82 -32.89 -8.41
C LEU A 436 -49.72 -33.55 -7.56
N ARG A 437 -49.09 -34.63 -8.05
CA ARG A 437 -47.96 -35.28 -7.36
C ARG A 437 -46.76 -34.32 -7.23
N ARG A 438 -46.42 -33.59 -8.29
CA ARG A 438 -45.37 -32.57 -8.25
C ARG A 438 -45.71 -31.47 -7.25
N PHE A 439 -46.95 -30.98 -7.25
CA PHE A 439 -47.37 -29.91 -6.36
C PHE A 439 -47.40 -30.34 -4.88
N PHE A 440 -48.03 -31.47 -4.55
CA PHE A 440 -48.27 -31.92 -3.18
C PHE A 440 -47.13 -32.74 -2.57
N ILE A 441 -46.48 -33.62 -3.34
CA ILE A 441 -45.47 -34.56 -2.83
C ILE A 441 -44.06 -34.09 -3.21
N GLY A 442 -43.92 -33.29 -4.26
CA GLY A 442 -42.62 -32.96 -4.86
C GLY A 442 -42.14 -34.00 -5.87
N GLY A 443 -42.91 -35.06 -6.11
CA GLY A 443 -42.55 -36.09 -7.08
C GLY A 443 -42.55 -35.54 -8.51
N SER A 444 -41.38 -35.48 -9.13
CA SER A 444 -41.20 -35.18 -10.55
C SER A 444 -40.59 -36.39 -11.27
N PRO A 445 -40.91 -36.62 -12.56
CA PRO A 445 -40.15 -37.57 -13.36
C PRO A 445 -38.68 -37.14 -13.42
N GLU A 446 -37.78 -38.08 -13.20
CA GLU A 446 -36.33 -37.86 -13.25
C GLU A 446 -35.73 -38.72 -14.36
N LEU A 447 -34.60 -38.25 -14.89
CA LEU A 447 -33.78 -39.04 -15.80
C LEU A 447 -32.98 -40.05 -14.97
N GLU A 448 -32.95 -41.31 -15.41
CA GLU A 448 -32.06 -42.33 -14.85
C GLU A 448 -30.59 -41.98 -15.10
N ASP A 449 -30.29 -41.51 -16.31
CA ASP A 449 -28.97 -41.04 -16.72
C ASP A 449 -29.02 -39.56 -17.10
N TYR A 450 -28.23 -38.74 -16.41
CA TYR A 450 -28.11 -37.31 -16.69
C TYR A 450 -27.47 -37.02 -18.05
N SER A 451 -26.63 -37.92 -18.57
CA SER A 451 -26.01 -37.76 -19.89
C SER A 451 -27.04 -37.88 -21.02
N TYR A 452 -28.27 -38.36 -20.74
CA TYR A 452 -29.41 -38.35 -21.67
C TYR A 452 -29.85 -36.95 -22.11
N VAL A 453 -29.44 -35.90 -21.39
CA VAL A 453 -29.60 -34.52 -21.87
C VAL A 453 -28.93 -34.36 -23.23
N ARG A 454 -27.79 -35.01 -23.41
CA ARG A 454 -27.04 -35.12 -24.65
C ARG A 454 -27.20 -36.54 -25.23
N VAL A 455 -26.30 -36.93 -26.13
CA VAL A 455 -26.15 -38.32 -26.57
C VAL A 455 -25.35 -39.02 -25.47
N PRO A 456 -25.94 -40.00 -24.76
CA PRO A 456 -25.21 -40.74 -23.73
C PRO A 456 -23.99 -41.45 -24.32
N GLY A 457 -22.87 -41.49 -23.59
CA GLY A 457 -21.69 -42.25 -24.01
C GLY A 457 -21.93 -43.75 -24.16
N THR A 458 -22.98 -44.29 -23.52
CA THR A 458 -23.41 -45.68 -23.63
C THR A 458 -24.12 -46.01 -24.95
N PHE A 459 -24.53 -44.99 -25.71
CA PHE A 459 -25.27 -45.19 -26.95
C PHE A 459 -24.35 -45.55 -28.11
N LYS A 460 -24.46 -46.79 -28.61
CA LYS A 460 -23.64 -47.33 -29.72
C LYS A 460 -24.33 -47.31 -31.09
N GLY A 461 -25.50 -46.69 -31.21
CA GLY A 461 -26.27 -46.61 -32.46
C GLY A 461 -25.96 -45.36 -33.28
N GLU A 462 -26.33 -45.35 -34.56
CA GLU A 462 -26.16 -44.18 -35.43
C GLU A 462 -27.23 -43.09 -35.19
N ARG A 463 -28.44 -43.48 -34.75
CA ARG A 463 -29.59 -42.57 -34.59
C ARG A 463 -30.29 -42.78 -33.26
N LEU A 464 -30.19 -41.81 -32.37
CA LEU A 464 -30.94 -41.77 -31.12
C LEU A 464 -32.33 -41.16 -31.37
N SER A 465 -33.37 -41.99 -31.43
CA SER A 465 -34.75 -41.50 -31.49
C SER A 465 -35.25 -41.12 -30.09
N ARG A 466 -35.67 -39.87 -29.92
CA ARG A 466 -36.36 -39.38 -28.72
C ARG A 466 -37.88 -39.25 -28.93
N PHE A 467 -38.42 -39.92 -29.95
CA PHE A 467 -39.83 -39.85 -30.29
C PHE A 467 -40.71 -40.38 -29.15
N GLY A 468 -41.76 -39.62 -28.80
CA GLY A 468 -42.65 -39.92 -27.67
C GLY A 468 -42.18 -39.38 -26.32
N PHE A 469 -40.94 -38.90 -26.20
CA PHE A 469 -40.43 -38.27 -25.00
C PHE A 469 -40.87 -36.80 -24.94
N ARG A 470 -41.79 -36.49 -24.01
CA ARG A 470 -42.31 -35.14 -23.83
C ARG A 470 -41.43 -34.37 -22.85
N THR A 471 -41.05 -33.16 -23.22
CA THR A 471 -40.24 -32.26 -22.40
C THR A 471 -40.89 -30.90 -22.30
N GLN A 472 -40.55 -30.17 -21.23
CA GLN A 472 -40.89 -28.78 -21.05
C GLN A 472 -39.61 -27.99 -20.88
N THR A 473 -39.44 -26.90 -21.62
CA THR A 473 -38.34 -25.95 -21.44
C THR A 473 -38.54 -25.17 -20.15
N THR A 474 -37.51 -25.07 -19.34
CA THR A 474 -37.55 -24.50 -17.99
C THR A 474 -36.34 -23.61 -17.81
N GLY A 475 -36.53 -22.34 -17.42
CA GLY A 475 -35.46 -21.43 -17.02
C GLY A 475 -34.14 -21.44 -17.82
N SER A 476 -33.12 -20.89 -17.19
CA SER A 476 -31.73 -20.93 -17.68
C SER A 476 -30.76 -20.68 -16.54
N VAL A 477 -29.55 -21.20 -16.67
CA VAL A 477 -28.45 -21.02 -15.70
C VAL A 477 -27.27 -20.38 -16.40
N THR A 478 -26.69 -19.36 -15.78
CA THR A 478 -25.52 -18.64 -16.29
C THR A 478 -24.27 -19.09 -15.56
N PHE A 479 -23.24 -19.44 -16.33
CA PHE A 479 -21.92 -19.86 -15.87
C PHE A 479 -20.87 -18.85 -16.33
N ASN A 480 -19.95 -18.50 -15.45
CA ASN A 480 -18.73 -17.76 -15.78
C ASN A 480 -17.55 -18.71 -15.68
N LEU A 481 -16.86 -18.97 -16.81
CA LEU A 481 -15.73 -19.87 -16.89
C LEU A 481 -14.45 -19.13 -17.24
N HIS A 482 -13.38 -19.42 -16.53
CA HIS A 482 -12.03 -18.99 -16.83
C HIS A 482 -11.21 -20.22 -17.24
N CYS A 483 -10.98 -20.36 -18.54
CA CYS A 483 -10.29 -21.50 -19.12
C CYS A 483 -8.81 -21.16 -19.34
N ILE A 484 -7.94 -21.87 -18.63
CA ILE A 484 -6.49 -21.78 -18.74
C ILE A 484 -5.98 -23.06 -19.37
N GLN A 485 -5.18 -22.94 -20.42
CA GLN A 485 -4.57 -24.08 -21.11
C GLN A 485 -3.07 -23.97 -21.03
N HIS A 486 -2.46 -25.02 -20.49
CA HIS A 486 -1.04 -25.11 -20.27
C HIS A 486 -0.51 -26.35 -21.01
N ALA A 487 0.43 -26.15 -21.93
CA ALA A 487 1.16 -27.21 -22.61
C ALA A 487 2.56 -26.71 -22.97
N ARG A 488 3.55 -27.59 -22.91
CA ARG A 488 4.94 -27.28 -23.31
C ARG A 488 5.03 -26.80 -24.77
N ALA A 489 4.20 -27.37 -25.65
CA ALA A 489 4.11 -26.98 -27.06
C ALA A 489 3.81 -25.48 -27.28
N PHE A 490 3.11 -24.82 -26.34
CA PHE A 490 2.82 -23.38 -26.46
C PHE A 490 4.05 -22.51 -26.19
N VAL A 491 4.96 -22.97 -25.34
CA VAL A 491 6.23 -22.28 -25.05
C VAL A 491 7.14 -22.41 -26.28
N ASP A 492 7.27 -23.61 -26.83
CA ASP A 492 8.10 -23.88 -28.01
C ASP A 492 7.57 -23.15 -29.26
N ALA A 493 6.26 -23.04 -29.43
CA ALA A 493 5.68 -22.27 -30.54
C ALA A 493 5.97 -20.75 -30.42
N SER A 494 6.04 -20.22 -29.20
CA SER A 494 6.30 -18.78 -28.95
C SER A 494 7.73 -18.37 -29.28
N THR A 495 8.71 -19.26 -29.04
CA THR A 495 10.12 -19.04 -29.41
C THR A 495 10.32 -19.10 -30.93
N LEU A 496 9.49 -19.88 -31.63
CA LEU A 496 9.60 -20.13 -33.08
C LEU A 496 8.86 -19.12 -33.98
N LYS A 497 8.21 -18.07 -33.44
CA LYS A 497 7.43 -17.05 -34.20
C LYS A 497 6.50 -17.62 -35.30
N LYS A 498 6.02 -18.87 -35.17
CA LYS A 498 5.07 -19.45 -36.12
C LYS A 498 3.65 -18.96 -35.81
N ARG A 499 2.90 -18.61 -36.86
CA ARG A 499 1.50 -18.13 -36.77
C ARG A 499 0.66 -19.20 -36.07
N ARG A 500 -0.11 -18.79 -35.06
CA ARG A 500 -0.95 -19.67 -34.23
C ARG A 500 -2.06 -20.32 -35.07
N GLN A 501 -1.85 -21.55 -35.54
CA GLN A 501 -2.93 -22.45 -35.95
C GLN A 501 -3.48 -23.19 -34.71
N SER A 502 -4.57 -23.93 -34.88
CA SER A 502 -5.43 -24.41 -33.80
C SER A 502 -4.66 -25.16 -32.70
N VAL A 503 -5.19 -25.15 -31.46
CA VAL A 503 -4.59 -25.86 -30.31
C VAL A 503 -4.36 -27.35 -30.62
N LEU A 504 -5.20 -27.92 -31.49
CA LEU A 504 -5.14 -29.30 -31.93
C LEU A 504 -4.00 -29.56 -32.91
N ASP A 505 -3.72 -28.65 -33.85
CA ASP A 505 -2.58 -28.75 -34.78
C ASP A 505 -1.24 -28.69 -34.04
N GLN A 506 -1.18 -27.93 -32.94
CA GLN A 506 0.03 -27.82 -32.12
C GLN A 506 0.27 -29.05 -31.23
N LEU A 507 -0.80 -29.74 -30.81
CA LEU A 507 -0.71 -31.01 -30.10
C LEU A 507 -0.53 -32.20 -31.05
N GLY A 508 -0.89 -32.07 -32.34
CA GLY A 508 -0.65 -33.05 -33.40
C GLY A 508 0.72 -32.96 -34.09
N GLY A 509 1.57 -32.00 -33.70
CA GLY A 509 2.89 -31.77 -34.28
C GLY A 509 3.98 -32.78 -33.88
N PHE A 510 3.66 -33.87 -33.17
CA PHE A 510 4.61 -34.92 -32.73
C PHE A 510 5.05 -35.87 -33.85
N SER A 511 5.04 -35.41 -35.10
CA SER A 511 5.86 -36.06 -36.12
C SER A 511 7.34 -36.01 -35.70
N GLN A 512 8.14 -36.94 -36.23
CA GLN A 512 9.54 -37.26 -35.92
C GLN A 512 10.50 -36.07 -35.70
N GLN A 513 10.10 -34.85 -36.05
CA GLN A 513 10.78 -33.58 -35.75
C GLN A 513 10.88 -33.27 -34.24
N GLY A 514 9.90 -33.62 -33.41
CA GLY A 514 9.95 -33.37 -31.95
C GLY A 514 11.01 -34.22 -31.23
N SER A 515 11.20 -35.47 -31.68
CA SER A 515 12.28 -36.37 -31.25
C SER A 515 13.65 -35.78 -31.60
N VAL A 516 13.83 -35.35 -32.84
CA VAL A 516 15.08 -34.71 -33.31
C VAL A 516 15.34 -33.40 -32.56
N TYR A 517 14.30 -32.63 -32.25
CA TYR A 517 14.43 -31.37 -31.52
C TYR A 517 14.79 -31.58 -30.05
N ASN A 518 14.21 -32.58 -29.38
CA ASN A 518 14.60 -32.95 -28.02
C ASN A 518 16.06 -33.41 -27.96
N VAL A 519 16.53 -34.15 -28.97
CA VAL A 519 17.94 -34.55 -29.09
C VAL A 519 18.83 -33.33 -29.34
N LEU A 520 18.43 -32.39 -30.21
CA LEU A 520 19.15 -31.14 -30.44
C LEU A 520 19.20 -30.23 -29.22
N GLU A 521 18.10 -30.12 -28.47
CA GLU A 521 18.04 -29.35 -27.22
C GLU A 521 18.93 -29.99 -26.14
N ALA A 522 18.89 -31.32 -26.00
CA ALA A 522 19.78 -32.05 -25.10
C ALA A 522 21.26 -31.86 -25.49
N PHE A 523 21.57 -31.89 -26.78
CA PHE A 523 22.92 -31.65 -27.28
C PHE A 523 23.39 -30.22 -27.04
N GLN A 524 22.52 -29.22 -27.25
CA GLN A 524 22.82 -27.82 -26.96
C GLN A 524 22.99 -27.56 -25.47
N ARG A 525 22.19 -28.20 -24.62
CA ARG A 525 22.28 -28.11 -23.15
C ARG A 525 23.58 -28.75 -22.65
N ALA A 526 23.95 -29.90 -23.19
CA ALA A 526 25.21 -30.57 -22.92
C ALA A 526 26.41 -29.72 -23.37
N ARG A 527 26.33 -29.10 -24.56
CA ARG A 527 27.37 -28.21 -25.09
C ARG A 527 27.54 -26.94 -24.23
N ARG A 528 26.45 -26.36 -23.74
CA ARG A 528 26.49 -25.19 -22.84
C ARG A 528 27.16 -25.53 -21.51
N ARG A 529 26.78 -26.67 -20.90
CA ARG A 529 27.45 -27.18 -19.69
C ARG A 529 28.93 -27.47 -19.91
N MET A 530 29.30 -27.99 -21.07
CA MET A 530 30.70 -28.23 -21.42
C MET A 530 31.48 -26.92 -21.59
N GLN A 531 30.87 -25.88 -22.15
CA GLN A 531 31.49 -24.55 -22.27
C GLN A 531 31.64 -23.86 -20.92
N GLU A 532 30.60 -23.90 -20.07
CA GLU A 532 30.65 -23.38 -18.70
C GLU A 532 31.71 -24.12 -17.87
N ALA A 533 31.79 -25.46 -17.99
CA ALA A 533 32.84 -26.25 -17.35
C ALA A 533 34.24 -25.87 -17.86
N ARG A 534 34.39 -25.61 -19.16
CA ARG A 534 35.65 -25.16 -19.77
C ARG A 534 36.07 -23.77 -19.32
N GLU A 535 35.13 -22.86 -19.12
CA GLU A 535 35.39 -21.51 -18.62
C GLU A 535 35.68 -21.49 -17.10
N SER A 536 35.14 -22.46 -16.36
CA SER A 536 35.39 -22.64 -14.92
C SER A 536 36.74 -23.30 -14.59
N LEU A 537 37.46 -23.82 -15.59
CA LEU A 537 38.78 -24.43 -15.40
C LEU A 537 39.87 -23.34 -15.25
N PRO A 538 40.80 -23.47 -14.27
CA PRO A 538 41.94 -22.56 -14.13
C PRO A 538 42.77 -22.52 -15.42
N ARG A 539 43.14 -21.30 -15.86
CA ARG A 539 43.92 -21.08 -17.10
C ARG A 539 45.27 -21.79 -17.12
N ASP A 540 45.79 -22.21 -15.96
CA ASP A 540 47.07 -22.89 -15.81
C ASP A 540 47.09 -24.30 -16.42
N LEU A 541 45.94 -24.96 -16.56
CA LEU A 541 45.83 -26.28 -17.21
C LEU A 541 45.69 -26.22 -18.74
N ILE A 542 45.37 -25.06 -19.30
CA ILE A 542 45.15 -24.88 -20.74
C ILE A 542 46.49 -24.65 -21.46
N ASN A 543 47.50 -24.11 -20.77
CA ASN A 543 48.79 -23.75 -21.35
C ASN A 543 49.85 -24.88 -21.33
N THR A 544 49.64 -25.95 -20.57
CA THR A 544 50.59 -27.08 -20.51
C THR A 544 50.66 -27.89 -21.80
N THR A 545 49.61 -27.86 -22.64
CA THR A 545 49.62 -28.53 -23.96
C THR A 545 50.36 -27.75 -25.03
N ALA A 546 50.57 -26.44 -24.85
CA ALA A 546 51.32 -25.61 -25.81
C ALA A 546 52.85 -25.68 -25.61
N GLN A 547 53.33 -25.96 -24.39
CA GLN A 547 54.76 -26.02 -24.08
C GLN A 547 55.41 -27.39 -24.37
N GLN A 548 54.65 -28.47 -24.55
CA GLN A 548 55.22 -29.80 -24.88
C GLN A 548 55.63 -29.96 -26.35
N ASN A 549 55.28 -29.02 -27.24
CA ASN A 549 55.62 -29.08 -28.67
C ASN A 549 56.87 -28.25 -29.05
N SER A 550 57.58 -27.64 -28.09
CA SER A 550 58.76 -26.80 -28.37
C SER A 550 60.12 -27.39 -27.94
N GLU A 551 60.17 -28.58 -27.34
CA GLU A 551 61.44 -29.21 -26.88
C GLU A 551 61.88 -30.44 -27.72
N SER A 552 61.31 -30.66 -28.90
CA SER A 552 61.68 -31.77 -29.79
C SER A 552 62.17 -31.34 -31.18
N ASN A 553 62.97 -30.26 -31.25
CA ASN A 553 63.80 -29.93 -32.40
C ASN A 553 65.06 -29.19 -31.95
N ALA A 554 66.06 -29.94 -31.50
CA ALA A 554 67.47 -29.55 -31.45
C ALA A 554 68.33 -30.79 -31.70
#